data_AF-A0A812Y076-F1
#
_entry.id   AF-A0A812Y076-F1
#
_cell.length_a   1.000
_cell.length_b   1.000
_cell.length_c   1.000
_cell.angle_alpha   90.00
_cell.angle_beta   90.00
_cell.angle_gamma   90.00
#
_symmetry.space_group_name_H-M   'P 1'
#
loop_
_entity.id
_entity.type
_entity.pdbx_description
1 polymer ?
#
loop_
_entity_poly.entity_id
_entity_poly.type
_entity_poly.pdbx_seq_one_letter_code
_entity_poly.pdbx_strand_id
1 'polypeptide(L)'
;ECASRRLNHVTSDDKAFMTFWHDGWLQNLLRTSGGAEFELALLRRECDSLRKALDDSTRREQGLAAQLRAHRVLQEQAADGRVVPLAILDAAPSARGGEAHTALHPDSSFLGPLLQLISDAACVEILLTAFTYDDPELTSAATAAKLRGASVRLLIDLQKAHACKESGKILLQLLDSQVEVRTTCGRSLSEVYGGSFRGFKGALHAKTALIRSRASGGGDDGVALFIGSHNLTKASRANREFVTELRLAASDTRVATYRAWYESMWSASEGIQVEAGAAPRRRVRGKNALPNASAAAD
;
A
#
# COMPACT_ATOMS: atom_id res chain seq x y z
N GLU A 1 -4.91 -12.09 46.00
CA GLU A 1 -4.15 -10.82 45.94
C GLU A 1 -2.67 -10.91 46.32
N CYS A 2 -1.99 -12.06 46.20
CA CYS A 2 -0.53 -12.13 46.39
C CYS A 2 0.23 -12.73 45.18
N ALA A 3 -0.23 -12.44 43.96
CA ALA A 3 0.41 -12.95 42.74
C ALA A 3 0.38 -11.96 41.55
N SER A 4 0.49 -10.65 41.81
CA SER A 4 0.50 -9.62 40.74
C SER A 4 1.79 -8.81 40.63
N ARG A 5 2.93 -9.29 41.16
CA ARG A 5 4.21 -8.61 40.96
C ARG A 5 5.36 -9.58 40.76
N ARG A 6 5.65 -9.89 39.48
CA ARG A 6 6.99 -10.10 38.86
C ARG A 6 6.85 -11.01 37.64
N LEU A 7 6.67 -10.39 36.47
CA LEU A 7 6.96 -11.01 35.17
C LEU A 7 7.65 -9.92 34.32
N ASN A 8 8.88 -9.60 34.69
CA ASN A 8 9.82 -8.91 33.81
C ASN A 8 11.12 -9.70 33.88
N HIS A 9 11.59 -10.15 32.71
CA HIS A 9 12.70 -11.06 32.42
C HIS A 9 12.42 -12.56 32.58
N VAL A 10 12.07 -13.18 31.45
CA VAL A 10 12.23 -14.61 31.22
C VAL A 10 13.48 -14.77 30.35
N THR A 11 14.53 -15.36 30.90
CA THR A 11 15.80 -15.65 30.22
C THR A 11 15.70 -16.95 29.40
N SER A 12 16.71 -17.31 28.59
CA SER A 12 16.70 -18.58 27.87
C SER A 12 16.68 -19.80 28.80
N ASP A 13 17.24 -19.64 30.00
CA ASP A 13 17.36 -20.72 30.99
C ASP A 13 16.03 -20.98 31.70
N ASP A 14 15.20 -19.95 31.86
CA ASP A 14 13.82 -20.06 32.36
C ASP A 14 12.92 -20.84 31.39
N LYS A 15 13.20 -20.78 30.07
CA LYS A 15 12.46 -21.56 29.06
C LYS A 15 12.81 -23.05 29.10
N ALA A 16 14.06 -23.41 29.40
CA ALA A 16 14.48 -24.80 29.53
C ALA A 16 13.91 -25.44 30.82
N PHE A 17 13.90 -24.68 31.92
CA PHE A 17 13.33 -25.13 33.20
C PHE A 17 11.81 -25.38 33.12
N MET A 18 11.06 -24.49 32.45
CA MET A 18 9.62 -24.65 32.26
C MET A 18 9.26 -25.84 31.37
N THR A 19 10.12 -26.19 30.41
CA THR A 19 9.90 -27.37 29.54
C THR A 19 10.15 -28.68 30.31
N PHE A 20 11.18 -28.71 31.16
CA PHE A 20 11.53 -29.88 31.98
C PHE A 20 10.48 -30.18 33.08
N TRP A 21 9.94 -29.14 33.72
CA TRP A 21 8.92 -29.32 34.76
C TRP A 21 7.57 -29.80 34.19
N HIS A 22 7.26 -29.40 32.95
CA HIS A 22 6.00 -29.72 32.29
C HIS A 22 5.90 -31.21 31.86
N ASP A 23 7.00 -31.79 31.37
CA ASP A 23 7.03 -33.20 30.93
C ASP A 23 6.98 -34.19 32.11
N GLY A 24 7.59 -33.84 33.26
CA GLY A 24 7.55 -34.66 34.47
C GLY A 24 6.19 -34.63 35.19
N TRP A 25 5.47 -33.51 35.14
CA TRP A 25 4.16 -33.35 35.79
C TRP A 25 3.02 -34.02 34.99
N LEU A 26 3.04 -33.91 33.66
CA LEU A 26 2.07 -34.57 32.77
C LEU A 26 2.09 -36.10 32.86
N GLN A 27 3.28 -36.69 33.04
CA GLN A 27 3.43 -38.15 33.20
C GLN A 27 2.81 -38.67 34.51
N ASN A 28 2.75 -37.83 35.54
CA ASN A 28 2.22 -38.22 36.85
C ASN A 28 0.68 -38.06 36.93
N LEU A 29 0.11 -37.08 36.22
CA LEU A 29 -1.34 -36.87 36.15
C LEU A 29 -2.08 -37.98 35.38
N LEU A 30 -1.42 -38.61 34.39
CA LEU A 30 -1.98 -39.70 33.58
C LEU A 30 -2.21 -41.01 34.36
N ARG A 31 -1.75 -41.13 35.61
CA ARG A 31 -1.89 -42.35 36.43
C ARG A 31 -3.13 -42.38 37.31
N THR A 32 -3.86 -41.29 37.49
CA THR A 32 -4.97 -41.24 38.45
C THR A 32 -6.27 -40.69 37.84
N SER A 33 -7.26 -41.59 37.73
CA SER A 33 -8.72 -41.36 37.63
C SER A 33 -9.34 -40.77 36.34
N GLY A 34 -10.51 -41.30 35.98
CA GLY A 34 -11.28 -41.06 34.76
C GLY A 34 -11.92 -39.68 34.58
N GLY A 35 -11.29 -38.62 35.10
CA GLY A 35 -11.50 -37.22 34.69
C GLY A 35 -10.40 -36.69 33.76
N ALA A 36 -9.37 -37.51 33.49
CA ALA A 36 -8.14 -37.11 32.83
C ALA A 36 -8.31 -36.57 31.39
N GLU A 37 -9.33 -37.02 30.64
CA GLU A 37 -9.51 -36.56 29.25
C GLU A 37 -9.96 -35.10 29.16
N PHE A 38 -10.77 -34.62 30.09
CA PHE A 38 -11.23 -33.22 30.10
C PHE A 38 -10.10 -32.27 30.51
N GLU A 39 -9.33 -32.64 31.54
CA GLU A 39 -8.17 -31.84 31.96
C GLU A 39 -7.05 -31.84 30.91
N LEU A 40 -6.81 -32.97 30.23
CA LEU A 40 -5.86 -33.03 29.10
C LEU A 40 -6.31 -32.16 27.92
N ALA A 41 -7.61 -32.11 27.62
CA ALA A 41 -8.13 -31.26 26.55
C ALA A 41 -7.97 -29.77 26.89
N LEU A 42 -8.18 -29.38 28.14
CA LEU A 42 -7.99 -28.01 28.61
C LEU A 42 -6.52 -27.59 28.56
N LEU A 43 -5.62 -28.46 29.06
CA LEU A 43 -4.17 -28.23 29.02
C LEU A 43 -3.63 -28.13 27.60
N ARG A 44 -4.11 -28.98 26.67
CA ARG A 44 -3.75 -28.87 25.25
C ARG A 44 -4.15 -27.53 24.65
N ARG A 45 -5.36 -27.05 24.97
CA ARG A 45 -5.86 -25.76 24.48
C ARG A 45 -5.05 -24.58 25.01
N GLU A 46 -4.64 -24.62 26.28
CA GLU A 46 -3.75 -23.60 26.86
C GLU A 46 -2.36 -23.63 26.24
N CYS A 47 -1.79 -24.82 26.03
CA CYS A 47 -0.49 -24.99 25.35
C CYS A 47 -0.50 -24.41 23.94
N ASP A 48 -1.56 -24.68 23.16
CA ASP A 48 -1.70 -24.13 21.81
C ASP A 48 -1.88 -22.59 21.83
N SER A 49 -2.57 -22.06 22.82
CA SER A 49 -2.71 -20.61 23.03
C SER A 49 -1.37 -19.95 23.32
N LEU A 50 -0.56 -20.53 24.21
CA LEU A 50 0.76 -20.04 24.57
C LEU A 50 1.75 -20.13 23.40
N ARG A 51 1.73 -21.23 22.63
CA ARG A 51 2.53 -21.36 21.40
C ARG A 51 2.18 -20.27 20.39
N LYS A 52 0.89 -20.03 20.16
CA LYS A 52 0.43 -18.97 19.26
C LYS A 52 0.89 -17.58 19.74
N ALA A 53 0.81 -17.30 21.04
CA ALA A 53 1.27 -16.03 21.60
C ALA A 53 2.79 -15.85 21.44
N LEU A 54 3.58 -16.92 21.61
CA LEU A 54 5.03 -16.90 21.41
C LEU A 54 5.41 -16.68 19.94
N ASP A 55 4.71 -17.32 19.01
CA ASP A 55 4.89 -17.12 17.57
C ASP A 55 4.55 -15.67 17.16
N ASP A 56 3.46 -15.11 17.70
CA ASP A 56 3.05 -13.73 17.45
C ASP A 56 4.06 -12.72 18.03
N SER A 57 4.62 -12.98 19.22
CA SER A 57 5.70 -12.17 19.80
C SER A 57 6.96 -12.19 18.93
N THR A 58 7.37 -13.38 18.48
CA THR A 58 8.54 -13.57 17.62
C THR A 58 8.36 -12.83 16.29
N ARG A 59 7.15 -12.88 15.71
CA ARG A 59 6.81 -12.11 14.48
C ARG A 59 6.89 -10.61 14.70
N ARG A 60 6.43 -10.11 15.86
CA ARG A 60 6.52 -8.67 16.20
C ARG A 60 7.97 -8.22 16.32
N GLU A 61 8.81 -9.00 17.00
CA GLU A 61 10.25 -8.70 17.14
C GLU A 61 10.96 -8.71 15.78
N GLN A 62 10.66 -9.70 14.93
CA GLN A 62 11.19 -9.75 13.57
C GLN A 62 10.74 -8.54 12.72
N GLY A 63 9.48 -8.11 12.88
CA GLY A 63 8.94 -6.91 12.24
C GLY A 63 9.65 -5.64 12.68
N LEU A 64 9.86 -5.46 13.98
CA LEU A 64 10.59 -4.31 14.53
C LEU A 64 12.05 -4.29 14.06
N ALA A 65 12.73 -5.45 14.05
CA ALA A 65 14.09 -5.56 13.55
C ALA A 65 14.19 -5.24 12.05
N ALA A 66 13.19 -5.62 11.25
CA ALA A 66 13.12 -5.25 9.84
C ALA A 66 12.89 -3.74 9.64
N GLN A 67 12.04 -3.11 10.45
CA GLN A 67 11.81 -1.66 10.43
C GLN A 67 13.08 -0.89 10.78
N LEU A 68 13.80 -1.30 11.83
CA LEU A 68 15.06 -0.66 12.24
C LEU A 68 16.15 -0.78 11.17
N ARG A 69 16.24 -1.94 10.50
CA ARG A 69 17.14 -2.12 9.35
C ARG A 69 16.77 -1.22 8.18
N ALA A 70 15.48 -1.15 7.83
CA ALA A 70 15.00 -0.26 6.77
C ALA A 70 15.31 1.22 7.08
N HIS A 71 15.11 1.63 8.33
CA HIS A 71 15.43 3.00 8.76
C HIS A 71 16.92 3.32 8.65
N ARG A 72 17.80 2.38 9.06
CA ARG A 72 19.25 2.54 8.92
C ARG A 72 19.67 2.64 7.46
N VAL A 73 19.13 1.80 6.58
CA VAL A 73 19.43 1.87 5.14
C VAL A 73 18.98 3.20 4.53
N LEU A 74 17.82 3.73 4.94
CA LEU A 74 17.39 5.07 4.50
C LEU A 74 18.33 6.18 4.97
N GLN A 75 18.84 6.10 6.21
CA GLN A 75 19.83 7.06 6.73
C GLN A 75 21.17 6.98 5.98
N GLU A 76 21.67 5.77 5.73
CA GLU A 76 22.92 5.54 4.97
C GLU A 76 22.77 6.01 3.51
N GLN A 77 21.64 5.73 2.87
CA GLN A 77 21.38 6.18 1.51
C GLN A 77 21.21 7.71 1.42
N ALA A 78 20.69 8.35 2.46
CA ALA A 78 20.62 9.81 2.55
C ALA A 78 22.02 10.43 2.72
N ALA A 79 22.88 9.83 3.54
CA ALA A 79 24.26 10.27 3.74
C ALA A 79 25.12 10.14 2.46
N ASP A 80 24.89 9.08 1.68
CA ASP A 80 25.58 8.84 0.40
C ASP A 80 24.98 9.60 -0.79
N GLY A 81 23.94 10.42 -0.57
CA GLY A 81 23.24 11.16 -1.63
C GLY A 81 22.45 10.28 -2.64
N ARG A 82 22.31 8.97 -2.38
CA ARG A 82 21.64 8.00 -3.28
C ARG A 82 20.13 7.91 -3.06
N VAL A 83 19.69 8.29 -1.87
CA VAL A 83 18.32 8.76 -1.61
C VAL A 83 18.47 10.26 -1.55
N VAL A 84 17.81 10.96 -2.47
CA VAL A 84 17.69 12.41 -2.41
C VAL A 84 16.94 12.72 -1.11
N PRO A 85 17.63 13.13 -0.02
CA PRO A 85 16.95 13.47 1.21
C PRO A 85 16.41 14.86 0.96
N LEU A 86 15.13 14.98 0.63
CA LEU A 86 14.50 16.31 0.54
C LEU A 86 15.21 17.31 -0.41
N ALA A 87 16.11 16.92 -1.31
CA ALA A 87 16.69 17.88 -2.27
C ALA A 87 15.65 18.33 -3.32
N ILE A 88 14.46 17.74 -3.32
CA ILE A 88 13.27 18.33 -3.96
C ILE A 88 12.87 19.66 -3.27
N LEU A 89 13.08 19.80 -1.95
CA LEU A 89 12.89 21.07 -1.23
C LEU A 89 14.03 22.07 -1.49
N ASP A 90 15.29 21.63 -1.61
CA ASP A 90 16.42 22.54 -1.87
C ASP A 90 16.50 22.98 -3.34
N ALA A 91 15.96 22.18 -4.27
CA ALA A 91 15.74 22.57 -5.67
C ALA A 91 14.38 23.25 -5.89
N ALA A 92 13.54 23.37 -4.86
CA ALA A 92 12.27 24.08 -4.99
C ALA A 92 12.59 25.57 -5.16
N PRO A 93 12.11 26.23 -6.23
CA PRO A 93 12.29 27.66 -6.40
C PRO A 93 11.78 28.41 -5.17
N SER A 94 12.49 29.47 -4.76
CA SER A 94 12.10 30.32 -3.62
C SER A 94 10.61 30.63 -3.70
N ALA A 95 9.85 30.19 -2.68
CA ALA A 95 8.40 30.18 -2.70
C ALA A 95 7.85 31.59 -3.00
N ARG A 96 7.35 31.80 -4.22
CA ARG A 96 6.29 32.80 -4.44
C ARG A 96 5.02 32.17 -3.88
N GLY A 97 4.84 32.28 -2.57
CA GLY A 97 3.70 31.70 -1.87
C GLY A 97 2.44 32.49 -2.19
N GLY A 98 1.60 31.96 -3.06
CA GLY A 98 0.21 32.39 -3.17
C GLY A 98 -0.61 31.85 -2.00
N GLU A 99 -1.70 32.53 -1.66
CA GLU A 99 -2.68 32.01 -0.72
C GLU A 99 -3.20 30.66 -1.23
N ALA A 100 -3.19 29.65 -0.37
CA ALA A 100 -3.72 28.32 -0.70
C ALA A 100 -5.01 28.09 0.06
N HIS A 101 -6.08 27.79 -0.67
CA HIS A 101 -7.27 27.27 -0.02
C HIS A 101 -7.10 25.77 0.22
N THR A 102 -7.30 25.33 1.46
CA THR A 102 -7.19 23.93 1.86
C THR A 102 -8.54 23.44 2.35
N ALA A 103 -8.96 22.27 1.89
CA ALA A 103 -10.15 21.59 2.37
C ALA A 103 -9.82 20.15 2.73
N LEU A 104 -10.35 19.67 3.86
CA LEU A 104 -10.24 18.27 4.27
C LEU A 104 -11.53 17.53 3.90
N HIS A 105 -11.36 16.38 3.26
CA HIS A 105 -12.43 15.52 2.81
C HIS A 105 -12.34 14.18 3.54
N PRO A 106 -13.26 13.90 4.49
CA PRO A 106 -13.37 12.57 5.06
C PRO A 106 -13.93 11.58 4.03
N ASP A 107 -13.41 10.38 4.09
CA ASP A 107 -13.82 9.22 3.30
C ASP A 107 -13.78 9.52 1.78
N SER A 108 -14.94 9.51 1.13
CA SER A 108 -15.07 9.70 -0.32
C SER A 108 -15.75 11.01 -0.71
N SER A 109 -15.88 11.97 0.21
CA SER A 109 -16.56 13.24 -0.08
C SER A 109 -15.85 14.06 -1.16
N PHE A 110 -14.54 13.84 -1.35
CA PHE A 110 -13.73 14.53 -2.38
C PHE A 110 -14.09 14.12 -3.81
N LEU A 111 -14.73 12.95 -4.02
CA LEU A 111 -15.01 12.45 -5.37
C LEU A 111 -15.97 13.37 -6.13
N GLY A 112 -16.98 13.94 -5.46
CA GLY A 112 -17.90 14.90 -6.08
C GLY A 112 -17.18 16.13 -6.63
N PRO A 113 -16.46 16.89 -5.79
CA PRO A 113 -15.64 18.03 -6.23
C PRO A 113 -14.61 17.66 -7.32
N LEU A 114 -13.95 16.51 -7.20
CA LEU A 114 -13.00 16.02 -8.20
C LEU A 114 -13.68 15.78 -9.55
N LEU A 115 -14.78 15.03 -9.58
CA LEU A 115 -15.52 14.73 -10.80
C LEU A 115 -16.11 16.00 -11.44
N GLN A 116 -16.55 16.96 -10.63
CA GLN A 116 -17.02 18.25 -11.11
C GLN A 116 -15.89 19.02 -11.82
N LEU A 117 -14.70 19.10 -11.22
CA LEU A 117 -13.54 19.76 -11.82
C LEU A 117 -13.10 19.08 -13.13
N ILE A 118 -13.08 17.75 -13.17
CA ILE A 118 -12.75 17.00 -14.39
C ILE A 118 -13.79 17.21 -15.50
N SER A 119 -15.06 17.35 -15.12
CA SER A 119 -16.16 17.53 -16.08
C SER A 119 -16.27 18.95 -16.61
N ASP A 120 -15.63 19.91 -15.95
CA ASP A 120 -15.60 21.30 -16.37
C ASP A 120 -14.92 21.46 -17.75
N ALA A 121 -15.44 22.37 -18.58
CA ALA A 121 -14.89 22.67 -19.90
C ALA A 121 -13.53 23.40 -19.81
N ALA A 122 -13.25 24.08 -18.70
CA ALA A 122 -11.98 24.71 -18.43
C ALA A 122 -10.88 23.72 -18.03
N CYS A 123 -11.22 22.47 -17.71
CA CYS A 123 -10.22 21.45 -17.38
C CYS A 123 -9.32 21.15 -18.60
N VAL A 124 -8.04 21.44 -18.47
CA VAL A 124 -7.04 21.27 -19.54
C VAL A 124 -6.05 20.15 -19.26
N GLU A 125 -5.93 19.71 -18.01
CA GLU A 125 -4.98 18.68 -17.61
C GLU A 125 -5.41 17.91 -16.37
N ILE A 126 -5.15 16.61 -16.39
CA ILE A 126 -5.45 15.65 -15.33
C ILE A 126 -4.22 14.76 -15.15
N LEU A 127 -3.57 14.83 -13.98
CA LEU A 127 -2.48 13.95 -13.59
C LEU A 127 -2.91 13.10 -12.39
N LEU A 128 -3.06 11.79 -12.61
CA LEU A 128 -3.46 10.84 -11.59
C LEU A 128 -2.24 9.99 -11.16
N THR A 129 -2.10 9.77 -9.85
CA THR A 129 -1.27 8.68 -9.31
C THR A 129 -2.14 7.75 -8.48
N ALA A 130 -1.98 6.45 -8.70
CA ALA A 130 -2.78 5.45 -8.02
C ALA A 130 -1.94 4.25 -7.60
N PHE A 131 -2.14 3.79 -6.37
CA PHE A 131 -1.69 2.45 -5.98
C PHE A 131 -2.55 1.38 -6.64
N THR A 132 -3.88 1.52 -6.59
CA THR A 132 -4.85 0.67 -7.30
C THR A 132 -5.88 1.56 -7.99
N TYR A 133 -6.36 1.12 -9.16
CA TYR A 133 -7.34 1.87 -9.96
C TYR A 133 -8.42 0.95 -10.53
N ASP A 134 -9.69 1.24 -10.24
CA ASP A 134 -10.85 0.57 -10.84
C ASP A 134 -12.15 1.41 -10.73
N ASP A 135 -12.05 2.72 -10.52
CA ASP A 135 -13.23 3.57 -10.37
C ASP A 135 -13.88 3.89 -11.74
N PRO A 136 -15.13 3.43 -12.00
CA PRO A 136 -15.76 3.60 -13.29
C PRO A 136 -16.19 5.04 -13.57
N GLU A 137 -16.62 5.79 -12.56
CA GLU A 137 -17.07 7.18 -12.73
C GLU A 137 -15.89 8.07 -13.08
N LEU A 138 -14.77 7.91 -12.37
CA LEU A 138 -13.53 8.62 -12.66
C LEU A 138 -13.00 8.27 -14.05
N THR A 139 -13.10 7.00 -14.46
CA THR A 139 -12.71 6.54 -15.79
C THR A 139 -13.54 7.22 -16.88
N SER A 140 -14.87 7.21 -16.74
CA SER A 140 -15.76 7.90 -17.69
C SER A 140 -15.48 9.40 -17.76
N ALA A 141 -15.26 10.06 -16.62
CA ALA A 141 -14.95 11.49 -16.56
C ALA A 141 -13.61 11.81 -17.22
N ALA A 142 -12.57 11.02 -16.96
CA ALA A 142 -11.24 11.18 -17.55
C ALA A 142 -11.26 10.94 -19.07
N THR A 143 -11.94 9.89 -19.54
CA THR A 143 -12.17 9.66 -20.98
C THR A 143 -12.90 10.84 -21.62
N ALA A 144 -13.96 11.34 -20.99
CA ALA A 144 -14.70 12.50 -21.52
C ALA A 144 -13.81 13.75 -21.59
N ALA A 145 -12.99 14.01 -20.57
CA ALA A 145 -12.04 15.12 -20.57
C ALA A 145 -11.00 14.98 -21.69
N LYS A 146 -10.46 13.77 -21.90
CA LYS A 146 -9.53 13.47 -22.99
C LYS A 146 -10.16 13.73 -24.36
N LEU A 147 -11.41 13.32 -24.57
CA LEU A 147 -12.16 13.58 -25.81
C LEU A 147 -12.41 15.08 -26.05
N ARG A 148 -12.50 15.89 -24.99
CA ARG A 148 -12.55 17.36 -25.09
C ARG A 148 -11.19 18.01 -25.35
N GLY A 149 -10.11 17.23 -25.39
CA GLY A 149 -8.75 17.70 -25.66
C GLY A 149 -7.90 17.97 -24.42
N ALA A 150 -8.35 17.61 -23.21
CA ALA A 150 -7.51 17.69 -22.01
C ALA A 150 -6.34 16.69 -22.08
N SER A 151 -5.18 17.06 -21.53
CA SER A 151 -4.10 16.10 -21.30
C SER A 151 -4.44 15.23 -20.10
N VAL A 152 -4.48 13.91 -20.27
CA VAL A 152 -4.87 12.97 -19.21
C VAL A 152 -3.81 11.90 -19.09
N ARG A 153 -3.20 11.80 -17.90
CA ARG A 153 -2.13 10.85 -17.58
C ARG A 153 -2.42 10.12 -16.28
N LEU A 154 -2.31 8.79 -16.31
CA LEU A 154 -2.42 7.92 -15.15
C LEU A 154 -1.10 7.18 -14.92
N LEU A 155 -0.52 7.38 -13.74
CA LEU A 155 0.61 6.61 -13.25
C LEU A 155 0.11 5.62 -12.18
N ILE A 156 0.31 4.33 -12.42
CA ILE A 156 -0.16 3.25 -11.52
C ILE A 156 0.97 2.33 -11.08
N ASP A 157 0.86 1.76 -9.88
CA ASP A 157 1.79 0.74 -9.42
C ASP A 157 1.75 -0.51 -10.31
N LEU A 158 2.92 -0.95 -10.79
CA LEU A 158 3.08 -2.10 -11.67
C LEU A 158 2.50 -3.38 -11.05
N GLN A 159 2.67 -3.59 -9.75
CA GLN A 159 2.21 -4.80 -9.07
C GLN A 159 0.68 -4.81 -8.90
N LYS A 160 0.02 -3.68 -9.18
CA LYS A 160 -1.42 -3.47 -8.95
C LYS A 160 -2.23 -3.16 -10.20
N ALA A 161 -1.59 -2.75 -11.30
CA ALA A 161 -2.27 -2.49 -12.57
C ALA A 161 -3.15 -3.67 -13.04
N HIS A 162 -2.74 -4.90 -12.74
CA HIS A 162 -3.48 -6.12 -13.09
C HIS A 162 -3.92 -6.93 -11.86
N ALA A 163 -4.19 -6.26 -10.73
CA ALA A 163 -4.57 -6.94 -9.49
C ALA A 163 -5.86 -7.78 -9.63
N CYS A 164 -6.78 -7.36 -10.50
CA CYS A 164 -7.98 -8.11 -10.88
C CYS A 164 -8.31 -7.93 -12.38
N LYS A 165 -9.25 -8.74 -12.88
CA LYS A 165 -9.68 -8.70 -14.29
C LYS A 165 -10.33 -7.36 -14.63
N GLU A 166 -11.07 -6.80 -13.68
CA GLU A 166 -11.81 -5.55 -13.81
C GLU A 166 -10.84 -4.36 -13.97
N SER A 167 -9.79 -4.27 -13.15
CA SER A 167 -8.74 -3.25 -13.32
C SER A 167 -8.11 -3.34 -14.71
N GLY A 168 -7.76 -4.54 -15.19
CA GLY A 168 -7.20 -4.71 -16.53
C GLY A 168 -8.12 -4.19 -17.64
N LYS A 169 -9.43 -4.46 -17.57
CA LYS A 169 -10.41 -3.95 -18.54
C LYS A 169 -10.55 -2.44 -18.50
N ILE A 170 -10.53 -1.84 -17.31
CA ILE A 170 -10.63 -0.39 -17.15
C ILE A 170 -9.39 0.31 -17.70
N LEU A 171 -8.19 -0.24 -17.47
CA LEU A 171 -6.96 0.32 -18.04
C LEU A 171 -6.94 0.21 -19.58
N LEU A 172 -7.45 -0.89 -20.15
CA LEU A 172 -7.67 -0.99 -21.59
C LEU A 172 -8.61 0.08 -22.12
N GLN A 173 -9.74 0.31 -21.45
CA GLN A 173 -10.70 1.34 -21.84
C GLN A 173 -10.06 2.74 -21.86
N LEU A 174 -9.20 3.05 -20.88
CA LEU A 174 -8.43 4.30 -20.86
C LEU A 174 -7.49 4.40 -22.07
N LEU A 175 -6.74 3.33 -22.36
CA LEU A 175 -5.83 3.28 -23.51
C LEU A 175 -6.57 3.42 -24.84
N ASP A 176 -7.70 2.73 -25.00
CA ASP A 176 -8.57 2.83 -26.19
C ASP A 176 -9.12 4.26 -26.38
N SER A 177 -9.29 4.99 -25.28
CA SER A 177 -9.69 6.40 -25.27
C SER A 177 -8.50 7.37 -25.45
N GLN A 178 -7.30 6.87 -25.75
CA GLN A 178 -6.06 7.63 -25.87
C GLN A 178 -5.64 8.35 -24.57
N VAL A 179 -6.13 7.92 -23.41
CA VAL A 179 -5.59 8.34 -22.12
C VAL A 179 -4.23 7.68 -21.96
N GLU A 180 -3.22 8.45 -21.56
CA GLU A 180 -1.88 7.92 -21.37
C GLU A 180 -1.82 7.20 -20.02
N VAL A 181 -1.49 5.91 -20.04
CA VAL A 181 -1.35 5.10 -18.82
C VAL A 181 0.03 4.48 -18.76
N ARG A 182 0.71 4.65 -17.64
CA ARG A 182 2.02 4.05 -17.38
C ARG A 182 2.08 3.36 -16.04
N THR A 183 2.91 2.33 -15.98
CA THR A 183 3.21 1.58 -14.75
C THR A 183 4.59 1.92 -14.23
N THR A 184 4.71 2.02 -12.90
CA THR A 184 6.00 2.21 -12.23
C THR A 184 6.11 1.29 -11.02
N CYS A 185 7.34 1.06 -10.57
CA CYS A 185 7.62 0.36 -9.32
C CYS A 185 8.89 0.95 -8.69
N GLY A 186 9.02 0.79 -7.38
CA GLY A 186 10.21 1.21 -6.65
C GLY A 186 11.42 0.31 -6.92
N ARG A 187 12.53 0.63 -6.25
CA ARG A 187 13.77 -0.17 -6.29
C ARG A 187 13.55 -1.58 -5.72
N SER A 188 14.47 -2.48 -6.04
CA SER A 188 14.47 -3.83 -5.48
C SER A 188 14.59 -3.78 -3.96
N LEU A 189 13.69 -4.46 -3.26
CA LEU A 189 13.77 -4.60 -1.81
C LEU A 189 14.91 -5.52 -1.38
N SER A 190 15.46 -6.33 -2.28
CA SER A 190 16.64 -7.14 -1.97
C SER A 190 17.86 -6.30 -1.61
N GLU A 191 18.01 -5.12 -2.22
CA GLU A 191 19.10 -4.19 -1.93
C GLU A 191 18.95 -3.56 -0.54
N VAL A 192 17.71 -3.30 -0.13
CA VAL A 192 17.39 -2.68 1.18
C VAL A 192 17.45 -3.70 2.32
N TYR A 193 17.09 -4.95 2.07
CA TYR A 193 16.94 -5.97 3.11
C TYR A 193 17.95 -7.12 2.98
N GLY A 194 19.12 -6.88 2.39
CA GLY A 194 20.23 -7.84 2.36
C GLY A 194 19.86 -9.19 1.72
N GLY A 195 19.01 -9.19 0.70
CA GLY A 195 18.62 -10.40 -0.03
C GLY A 195 17.44 -11.20 0.53
N SER A 196 16.84 -10.82 1.67
CA SER A 196 15.66 -11.52 2.22
C SER A 196 14.38 -11.34 1.38
N PHE A 197 14.36 -10.36 0.48
CA PHE A 197 13.21 -10.02 -0.37
C PHE A 197 13.56 -10.06 -1.86
N ARG A 198 14.21 -11.15 -2.32
CA ARG A 198 14.50 -11.34 -3.76
C ARG A 198 13.21 -11.28 -4.58
N GLY A 199 13.24 -10.48 -5.64
CA GLY A 199 12.12 -10.33 -6.58
C GLY A 199 11.02 -9.35 -6.14
N PHE A 200 11.06 -8.83 -4.91
CA PHE A 200 10.12 -7.78 -4.47
C PHE A 200 10.68 -6.40 -4.82
N LYS A 201 9.81 -5.52 -5.29
CA LYS A 201 10.12 -4.11 -5.54
C LYS A 201 9.28 -3.22 -4.65
N GLY A 202 9.76 -2.01 -4.38
CA GLY A 202 8.96 -0.98 -3.73
C GLY A 202 7.68 -0.69 -4.52
N ALA A 203 6.65 -0.20 -3.84
CA ALA A 203 5.37 0.14 -4.46
C ALA A 203 5.20 1.66 -4.63
N LEU A 204 4.58 2.08 -5.73
CA LEU A 204 4.00 3.42 -5.85
C LEU A 204 2.76 3.48 -4.97
N HIS A 205 2.90 4.00 -3.75
CA HIS A 205 1.79 4.12 -2.81
C HIS A 205 1.17 5.53 -2.75
N ALA A 206 1.65 6.46 -3.58
CA ALA A 206 1.05 7.79 -3.72
C ALA A 206 -0.34 7.69 -4.37
N LYS A 207 -1.27 8.51 -3.88
CA LYS A 207 -2.66 8.57 -4.34
C LYS A 207 -3.03 10.03 -4.48
N THR A 208 -3.01 10.51 -5.71
CA THR A 208 -3.18 11.93 -6.00
C THR A 208 -3.97 12.15 -7.27
N ALA A 209 -4.65 13.29 -7.32
CA ALA A 209 -5.25 13.83 -8.53
C ALA A 209 -4.92 15.32 -8.63
N LEU A 210 -4.18 15.71 -9.65
CA LEU A 210 -3.96 17.11 -10.00
C LEU A 210 -4.85 17.46 -11.19
N ILE A 211 -5.69 18.47 -11.02
CA ILE A 211 -6.54 19.04 -12.07
C ILE A 211 -6.09 20.46 -12.32
N ARG A 212 -5.72 20.79 -13.56
CA ARG A 212 -5.48 22.18 -13.98
C ARG A 212 -6.64 22.67 -14.83
N SER A 213 -7.15 23.85 -14.47
CA SER A 213 -8.23 24.52 -15.16
C SER A 213 -7.77 25.87 -15.69
N ARG A 214 -8.16 26.16 -16.94
CA ARG A 214 -7.85 27.44 -17.59
C ARG A 214 -8.61 28.58 -16.93
N ALA A 215 -7.94 29.71 -16.71
CA ALA A 215 -8.64 30.91 -16.24
C ALA A 215 -9.59 31.46 -17.33
N SER A 216 -10.81 31.83 -16.95
CA SER A 216 -11.82 32.37 -17.87
C SER A 216 -11.63 33.84 -18.27
N GLY A 217 -10.64 34.54 -17.70
CA GLY A 217 -10.48 35.99 -17.85
C GLY A 217 -9.05 36.51 -17.99
N GLY A 218 -8.11 35.67 -18.47
CA GLY A 218 -6.71 36.08 -18.66
C GLY A 218 -5.88 36.16 -17.37
N GLY A 219 -6.42 35.67 -16.25
CA GLY A 219 -5.67 35.42 -15.02
C GLY A 219 -4.80 34.16 -15.10
N ASP A 220 -4.07 33.87 -14.03
CA ASP A 220 -3.29 32.63 -13.93
C ASP A 220 -4.23 31.41 -13.84
N ASP A 221 -3.81 30.30 -14.43
CA ASP A 221 -4.57 29.04 -14.39
C ASP A 221 -4.75 28.58 -12.94
N GLY A 222 -5.88 27.91 -12.67
CA GLY A 222 -6.15 27.30 -11.37
C GLY A 222 -5.69 25.86 -11.32
N VAL A 223 -5.18 25.43 -10.17
CA VAL A 223 -4.84 24.02 -9.90
C VAL A 223 -5.55 23.55 -8.64
N ALA A 224 -6.21 22.39 -8.74
CA ALA A 224 -6.70 21.64 -7.60
C ALA A 224 -5.87 20.35 -7.47
N LEU A 225 -5.27 20.14 -6.29
CA LEU A 225 -4.48 18.95 -5.98
C LEU A 225 -5.11 18.20 -4.82
N PHE A 226 -5.60 17.00 -5.08
CA PHE A 226 -6.11 16.06 -4.10
C PHE A 226 -5.01 15.07 -3.72
N ILE A 227 -4.74 14.92 -2.42
CA ILE A 227 -3.71 14.02 -1.88
C ILE A 227 -4.28 13.31 -0.67
N GLY A 228 -4.12 11.99 -0.60
CA GLY A 228 -4.64 11.26 0.56
C GLY A 228 -4.34 9.78 0.60
N SER A 229 -5.11 9.09 1.45
CA SER A 229 -5.03 7.65 1.63
C SER A 229 -5.97 6.86 0.72
N HIS A 230 -6.96 7.53 0.12
CA HIS A 230 -8.01 6.92 -0.71
C HIS A 230 -7.47 6.39 -2.04
N ASN A 231 -7.65 5.09 -2.34
CA ASN A 231 -7.32 4.55 -3.66
C ASN A 231 -8.46 4.85 -4.64
N LEU A 232 -8.12 5.15 -5.88
CA LEU A 232 -9.07 5.46 -6.96
C LEU A 232 -9.83 4.22 -7.45
N THR A 233 -10.60 3.63 -6.54
CA THR A 233 -11.27 2.34 -6.67
C THR A 233 -12.67 2.40 -6.12
N LYS A 234 -13.57 1.57 -6.66
CA LYS A 234 -14.93 1.43 -6.14
C LYS A 234 -14.94 0.94 -4.70
N ALA A 235 -14.03 0.02 -4.35
CA ALA A 235 -13.96 -0.56 -3.02
C ALA A 235 -13.55 0.46 -1.94
N SER A 236 -12.64 1.39 -2.26
CA SER A 236 -12.21 2.42 -1.30
C SER A 236 -13.33 3.39 -0.93
N ARG A 237 -14.45 3.41 -1.67
CA ARG A 237 -15.62 4.21 -1.31
C ARG A 237 -16.27 3.81 0.01
N ALA A 238 -16.07 2.57 0.44
CA ALA A 238 -16.56 2.05 1.71
C ALA A 238 -15.54 2.19 2.86
N ASN A 239 -14.32 2.62 2.57
CA ASN A 239 -13.27 2.75 3.57
C ASN A 239 -13.34 4.09 4.29
N ARG A 240 -12.80 4.11 5.51
CA ARG A 240 -12.47 5.35 6.20
C ARG A 240 -11.13 5.86 5.72
N GLU A 241 -11.16 6.93 4.95
CA GLU A 241 -9.99 7.49 4.26
C GLU A 241 -9.93 9.00 4.50
N PHE A 242 -8.78 9.62 4.21
CA PHE A 242 -8.62 11.06 4.31
C PHE A 242 -7.99 11.60 3.05
N VAL A 243 -8.59 12.66 2.49
CA VAL A 243 -8.05 13.39 1.35
C VAL A 243 -8.00 14.87 1.68
N THR A 244 -6.86 15.50 1.40
CA THR A 244 -6.70 16.95 1.45
C THR A 244 -6.77 17.49 0.03
N GLU A 245 -7.60 18.50 -0.18
CA GLU A 245 -7.65 19.30 -1.40
C GLU A 245 -6.88 20.60 -1.17
N LEU A 246 -5.97 20.91 -2.09
CA LEU A 246 -5.25 22.18 -2.17
C LEU A 246 -5.66 22.89 -3.46
N ARG A 247 -6.18 24.11 -3.34
CA ARG A 247 -6.41 25.01 -4.48
C ARG A 247 -5.32 26.07 -4.52
N LEU A 248 -4.64 26.12 -5.65
CA LEU A 248 -3.42 26.89 -5.87
C LEU A 248 -3.48 27.58 -7.24
N ALA A 249 -2.75 28.66 -7.39
CA ALA A 249 -2.42 29.19 -8.72
C ALA A 249 -1.46 28.22 -9.43
N ALA A 250 -1.54 28.12 -10.75
CA ALA A 250 -0.65 27.25 -11.53
C ALA A 250 0.82 27.67 -11.41
N SER A 251 1.09 28.97 -11.20
CA SER A 251 2.43 29.49 -10.91
C SER A 251 2.96 29.20 -9.50
N ASP A 252 2.17 28.60 -8.61
CA ASP A 252 2.60 28.31 -7.24
C ASP A 252 3.73 27.27 -7.22
N THR A 253 4.75 27.55 -6.42
CA THR A 253 5.94 26.68 -6.30
C THR A 253 5.62 25.25 -5.84
N ARG A 254 4.54 25.03 -5.07
CA ARG A 254 4.08 23.69 -4.66
C ARG A 254 3.55 22.90 -5.85
N VAL A 255 2.86 23.55 -6.78
CA VAL A 255 2.41 22.94 -8.04
C VAL A 255 3.63 22.53 -8.86
N ALA A 256 4.60 23.43 -9.03
CA ALA A 256 5.83 23.12 -9.76
C ALA A 256 6.59 21.94 -9.13
N THR A 257 6.69 21.91 -7.81
CA THR A 257 7.34 20.83 -7.05
C THR A 257 6.66 19.48 -7.27
N TYR A 258 5.32 19.43 -7.14
CA TYR A 258 4.56 18.22 -7.40
C TYR A 258 4.71 17.76 -8.85
N ARG A 259 4.64 18.67 -9.82
CA ARG A 259 4.81 18.35 -11.25
C ARG A 259 6.19 17.79 -11.54
N ALA A 260 7.25 18.38 -10.98
CA ALA A 260 8.61 17.90 -11.16
C ALA A 260 8.76 16.45 -10.63
N TRP A 261 8.19 16.16 -9.46
CA TRP A 261 8.11 14.81 -8.94
C TRP A 261 7.33 13.87 -9.87
N TYR A 262 6.14 14.27 -10.33
CA TYR A 262 5.30 13.47 -11.21
C TYR A 262 6.02 13.16 -12.53
N GLU A 263 6.61 14.17 -13.17
CA GLU A 263 7.33 14.00 -14.44
C GLU A 263 8.57 13.12 -14.26
N SER A 264 9.30 13.23 -13.15
CA SER A 264 10.42 12.33 -12.84
C SER A 264 9.95 10.87 -12.76
N MET A 265 8.83 10.62 -12.07
CA MET A 265 8.23 9.29 -12.00
C MET A 265 7.71 8.82 -13.36
N TRP A 266 7.11 9.71 -14.15
CA TRP A 266 6.59 9.44 -15.48
C TRP A 266 7.70 9.07 -16.47
N SER A 267 8.80 9.82 -16.49
CA SER A 267 9.97 9.51 -17.33
C SER A 267 10.62 8.18 -16.99
N ALA A 268 10.61 7.79 -15.70
CA ALA A 268 11.13 6.50 -15.23
C ALA A 268 10.11 5.35 -15.32
N SER A 269 8.88 5.62 -15.77
CA SER A 269 7.81 4.63 -15.87
C SER A 269 7.73 3.98 -17.26
N GLU A 270 7.17 2.78 -17.29
CA GLU A 270 7.01 1.99 -18.51
C GLU A 270 5.57 2.13 -19.02
N GLY A 271 5.40 2.14 -20.34
CA GLY A 271 4.06 2.01 -20.94
C GLY A 271 3.41 0.71 -20.51
N ILE A 272 2.09 0.74 -20.26
CA ILE A 272 1.38 -0.50 -19.96
C ILE A 272 1.45 -1.43 -21.17
N GLN A 273 1.98 -2.64 -20.95
CA GLN A 273 1.79 -3.76 -21.85
C GLN A 273 0.56 -4.52 -21.40
N VAL A 274 -0.59 -4.27 -22.05
CA VAL A 274 -1.74 -5.13 -21.82
C VAL A 274 -1.57 -6.39 -22.66
N GLU A 275 -1.07 -7.47 -22.04
CA GLU A 275 -1.30 -8.78 -22.61
C GLU A 275 -2.80 -9.08 -22.52
N ALA A 276 -3.44 -9.39 -23.66
CA ALA A 276 -4.84 -9.81 -23.73
C ALA A 276 -5.09 -11.21 -23.10
N GLY A 277 -4.25 -11.64 -22.15
CA GLY A 277 -4.21 -12.96 -21.55
C GLY A 277 -4.70 -12.97 -20.10
N ALA A 278 -5.27 -14.11 -19.69
CA ALA A 278 -5.85 -14.32 -18.36
C ALA A 278 -4.90 -13.88 -17.23
N ALA A 279 -5.45 -13.15 -16.24
CA ALA A 279 -4.74 -12.66 -15.06
C ALA A 279 -3.71 -13.67 -14.53
N PRO A 280 -2.48 -13.24 -14.17
CA PRO A 280 -1.44 -14.14 -13.71
C PRO A 280 -1.98 -14.99 -12.57
N ARG A 281 -1.96 -16.32 -12.76
CA ARG A 281 -2.42 -17.27 -11.75
C ARG A 281 -1.68 -16.99 -10.45
N ARG A 282 -2.40 -16.39 -9.50
CA ARG A 282 -1.98 -16.29 -8.10
C ARG A 282 -1.54 -17.69 -7.70
N ARG A 283 -0.24 -17.91 -7.48
CA ARG A 283 0.27 -19.16 -6.90
C ARG A 283 -0.39 -19.27 -5.53
N VAL A 284 -1.50 -19.99 -5.47
CA VAL A 284 -2.02 -20.54 -4.22
C VAL A 284 -0.90 -21.45 -3.75
N ARG A 285 -0.18 -21.01 -2.71
CA ARG A 285 0.77 -21.85 -1.99
C ARG A 285 -0.05 -23.04 -1.49
N GLY A 286 0.07 -24.17 -2.17
CA GLY A 286 -0.69 -25.37 -1.89
C GLY A 286 -0.54 -25.74 -0.42
N LYS A 287 -1.67 -25.88 0.27
CA LYS A 287 -1.72 -26.79 1.42
C LYS A 287 -1.54 -28.18 0.82
N ASN A 288 -0.40 -28.81 1.14
CA ASN A 288 -0.17 -30.21 0.87
C ASN A 288 -1.35 -31.02 1.45
N ALA A 289 -2.22 -31.54 0.58
CA ALA A 289 -3.02 -32.70 0.93
C ALA A 289 -2.08 -33.90 0.81
N LEU A 290 -1.81 -34.54 1.95
CA LEU A 290 -1.07 -35.79 2.03
C LEU A 290 -1.80 -36.86 1.20
N PRO A 291 -1.08 -37.73 0.47
CA PRO A 291 -1.68 -38.90 -0.14
C PRO A 291 -1.96 -39.93 0.96
N ASN A 292 -3.24 -40.26 1.18
CA ASN A 292 -3.60 -41.44 1.95
C ASN A 292 -3.19 -42.68 1.14
N ALA A 293 -2.23 -43.42 1.68
CA ALA A 293 -1.91 -44.77 1.29
C ALA A 293 -2.32 -45.73 2.42
N SER A 294 -2.75 -46.93 2.00
CA SER A 294 -3.14 -48.13 2.78
C SER A 294 -4.55 -48.10 3.38
N ALA A 295 -5.37 -49.15 3.35
CA ALA A 295 -5.22 -50.57 2.96
C ALA A 295 -6.66 -51.09 2.65
N ALA A 296 -6.91 -51.85 1.58
CA ALA A 296 -6.96 -53.33 1.55
C ALA A 296 -7.74 -53.97 2.71
N ALA A 297 -8.92 -54.54 2.44
CA ALA A 297 -9.29 -55.94 2.68
C ALA A 297 -10.80 -56.16 2.47
N ASP A 298 -11.10 -57.34 1.89
CA ASP A 298 -12.36 -58.06 1.63
C ASP A 298 -13.37 -57.53 0.60
#